data_AF-A0A538GW92-F1
#
_entry.id   AF-A0A538GW92-F1
#
_cell.length_a   1.000
_cell.length_b   1.000
_cell.length_c   1.000
_cell.angle_alpha   90.00
_cell.angle_beta   90.00
_cell.angle_gamma   90.00
#
_symmetry.space_group_name_H-M   'P 1'
#
loop_
_entity.id
_entity.type
_entity.pdbx_description
1 polymer ?
#
loop_
_entity_poly.entity_id
_entity_poly.type
_entity_poly.pdbx_seq_one_letter_code
_entity_poly.pdbx_strand_id
1 'polypeptide(L)'
;MAEQERPPEEGAAPESEAEFAARLEEELKRVKISDVLVQTLYTLSSLGYHKLGTEHRDLPQARLAIDSLRALLPVLKDEAPAEVVRDFEQVVANMQLAYAAAVKEAPQAEEPAPEEPRPEREDLEPVDDEELGGGG
;
A
#
# COMPACT_ATOMS: atom_id res chain seq x y z
N MET A 1 -1.33 -36.56 -51.78
CA MET A 1 -0.82 -35.61 -50.77
C MET A 1 -1.02 -34.23 -51.38
N ALA A 2 -2.11 -33.54 -51.06
CA ALA A 2 -2.38 -32.21 -51.59
C ALA A 2 -1.72 -31.18 -50.66
N GLU A 3 -0.79 -30.42 -51.21
CA GLU A 3 -0.14 -29.29 -50.58
C GLU A 3 -1.21 -28.24 -50.27
N GLN A 4 -1.51 -28.04 -48.99
CA GLN A 4 -2.46 -27.04 -48.54
C GLN A 4 -1.71 -25.70 -48.55
N GLU A 5 -1.85 -24.95 -49.64
CA GLU A 5 -1.42 -23.55 -49.73
C GLU A 5 -2.11 -22.78 -48.60
N ARG A 6 -1.32 -22.40 -47.58
CA ARG A 6 -1.73 -21.45 -46.55
C ARG A 6 -1.92 -20.09 -47.24
N PRO A 7 -3.08 -19.43 -47.09
CA PRO A 7 -3.25 -18.09 -47.64
C PRO A 7 -2.23 -17.13 -47.02
N PRO A 8 -1.76 -16.12 -47.78
CA PRO A 8 -0.85 -15.12 -47.26
C PRO A 8 -1.51 -14.38 -46.09
N GLU A 9 -0.80 -14.22 -44.98
CA GLU A 9 -1.21 -13.32 -43.90
C GLU A 9 -1.12 -11.89 -44.41
N GLU A 10 -2.21 -11.43 -45.00
CA GLU A 10 -2.39 -10.09 -45.53
C GLU A 10 -2.91 -9.19 -44.40
N GLY A 11 -2.07 -8.27 -43.92
CA GLY A 11 -2.55 -7.01 -43.33
C GLY A 11 -2.42 -6.82 -41.82
N ALA A 12 -1.20 -6.75 -41.32
CA ALA A 12 -0.88 -5.80 -40.26
C ALA A 12 0.40 -5.06 -40.67
N ALA A 13 0.25 -4.04 -41.53
CA ALA A 13 1.30 -3.04 -41.66
C ALA A 13 1.54 -2.45 -40.26
N PRO A 14 2.79 -2.19 -39.85
CA PRO A 14 3.04 -1.50 -38.59
C PRO A 14 2.31 -0.15 -38.65
N GLU A 15 1.32 0.05 -37.77
CA GLU A 15 0.70 1.37 -37.59
C GLU A 15 1.81 2.40 -37.40
N SER A 16 1.71 3.52 -38.10
CA SER A 16 2.67 4.60 -37.87
C SER A 16 2.52 5.13 -36.43
N GLU A 17 3.61 5.56 -35.79
CA GLU A 17 3.54 6.13 -34.43
C GLU A 17 2.50 7.27 -34.33
N ALA A 18 2.32 8.03 -35.42
CA ALA A 18 1.35 9.12 -35.50
C ALA A 18 -0.10 8.62 -35.47
N GLU A 19 -0.41 7.54 -36.20
CA GLU A 19 -1.75 6.93 -36.20
C GLU A 19 -2.05 6.29 -34.84
N PHE A 20 -1.07 5.61 -34.24
CA PHE A 20 -1.21 5.04 -32.90
C PHE A 20 -1.47 6.14 -31.85
N ALA A 21 -0.71 7.24 -31.90
CA ALA A 21 -0.87 8.37 -30.97
C ALA A 21 -2.26 9.02 -31.11
N ALA A 22 -2.73 9.25 -32.34
CA ALA A 22 -4.06 9.82 -32.59
C ALA A 22 -5.18 8.91 -32.04
N ARG A 23 -5.05 7.59 -32.25
CA ARG A 23 -6.02 6.61 -31.73
C ARG A 23 -6.02 6.55 -30.21
N LEU A 24 -4.84 6.58 -29.58
CA LEU A 24 -4.71 6.62 -28.12
C LEU A 24 -5.35 7.89 -27.53
N GLU A 25 -5.15 9.05 -28.16
CA GLU A 25 -5.76 10.31 -27.73
C GLU A 25 -7.30 10.25 -27.79
N GLU A 26 -7.86 9.66 -28.85
CA GLU A 26 -9.31 9.46 -28.97
C GLU A 26 -9.88 8.54 -27.88
N GLU A 27 -9.18 7.45 -27.55
CA GLU A 27 -9.61 6.56 -26.48
C GLU A 27 -9.51 7.23 -25.10
N LEU A 28 -8.42 7.98 -24.82
CA LEU A 28 -8.28 8.72 -23.56
C LEU A 28 -9.38 9.77 -23.35
N LYS A 29 -9.88 10.40 -24.42
CA LYS A 29 -11.02 11.33 -24.35
C LYS A 29 -12.33 10.65 -23.94
N ARG A 30 -12.47 9.34 -24.18
CA ARG A 30 -13.69 8.58 -23.85
C ARG A 30 -13.67 8.03 -22.43
N VAL A 31 -12.49 7.83 -21.86
CA VAL A 31 -12.34 7.27 -20.51
C VAL A 31 -12.88 8.27 -19.49
N LYS A 32 -13.82 7.82 -18.65
CA LYS A 32 -14.34 8.62 -17.53
C LYS A 32 -13.49 8.42 -16.30
N ILE A 33 -13.25 9.51 -15.58
CA ILE A 33 -12.54 9.49 -14.29
C ILE A 33 -13.31 8.62 -13.28
N SER A 34 -14.64 8.66 -13.29
CA SER A 34 -15.50 7.83 -12.44
C SER A 34 -15.21 6.33 -12.62
N ASP A 35 -15.03 5.88 -13.86
CA ASP A 35 -14.79 4.47 -14.18
C ASP A 35 -13.41 4.03 -13.68
N VAL A 36 -12.40 4.90 -13.83
CA VAL A 36 -11.05 4.67 -13.29
C VAL A 36 -11.06 4.61 -11.77
N LEU A 37 -11.80 5.50 -11.12
CA LEU A 37 -11.92 5.50 -9.66
C LEU A 37 -12.64 4.25 -9.15
N VAL A 38 -13.72 3.80 -9.81
CA VAL A 38 -14.39 2.54 -9.49
C VAL A 38 -13.42 1.35 -9.58
N GLN A 39 -12.62 1.27 -10.65
CA GLN A 39 -11.60 0.22 -10.80
C GLN A 39 -10.52 0.32 -9.72
N THR A 40 -10.16 1.54 -9.32
CA THR A 40 -9.21 1.80 -8.23
C THR A 40 -9.77 1.30 -6.90
N LEU A 41 -11.03 1.59 -6.58
CA LEU A 41 -11.69 1.08 -5.37
C LEU A 41 -11.73 -0.46 -5.34
N TYR A 42 -12.00 -1.11 -6.48
CA TYR A 42 -11.95 -2.57 -6.56
C TYR A 42 -10.55 -3.11 -6.24
N THR A 43 -9.53 -2.50 -6.82
CA THR A 43 -8.12 -2.85 -6.58
C THR A 43 -7.73 -2.68 -5.11
N LEU A 44 -8.08 -1.52 -4.52
CA LEU A 44 -7.83 -1.23 -3.11
C LEU A 44 -8.56 -2.20 -2.17
N SER A 45 -9.80 -2.57 -2.51
CA SER A 45 -10.59 -3.53 -1.74
C SER A 45 -9.93 -4.91 -1.75
N SER A 46 -9.56 -5.41 -2.93
CA SER A 46 -8.91 -6.71 -3.09
C SER A 46 -7.57 -6.77 -2.34
N LEU A 47 -6.70 -5.77 -2.54
CA LEU A 47 -5.43 -5.68 -1.84
C LEU A 47 -5.62 -5.55 -0.32
N GLY A 48 -6.59 -4.73 0.11
CA GLY A 48 -6.88 -4.53 1.53
C GLY A 48 -7.33 -5.82 2.21
N TYR A 49 -8.19 -6.62 1.59
CA TYR A 49 -8.55 -7.94 2.12
C TYR A 49 -7.36 -8.89 2.19
N HIS A 50 -6.48 -8.87 1.19
CA HIS A 50 -5.25 -9.66 1.23
C HIS A 50 -4.34 -9.26 2.41
N LYS A 51 -4.23 -7.96 2.71
CA LYS A 51 -3.48 -7.45 3.89
C LYS A 51 -4.15 -7.72 5.24
N LEU A 52 -5.45 -8.01 5.25
CA LEU A 52 -6.18 -8.44 6.45
C LEU A 52 -6.03 -9.95 6.73
N GLY A 53 -5.68 -10.74 5.70
CA GLY A 53 -5.46 -12.18 5.82
C GLY A 53 -4.34 -12.54 6.80
N THR A 54 -4.39 -13.74 7.37
CA THR A 54 -3.42 -14.22 8.36
C THR A 54 -2.02 -14.43 7.79
N GLU A 55 -1.90 -14.91 6.55
CA GLU A 55 -0.62 -15.25 5.92
C GLU A 55 0.21 -14.03 5.51
N HIS A 56 -0.45 -12.95 5.10
CA HIS A 56 0.19 -11.73 4.59
C HIS A 56 -0.26 -10.48 5.36
N ARG A 57 -0.51 -10.64 6.66
CA ARG A 57 -1.08 -9.62 7.52
C ARG A 57 -0.20 -8.36 7.56
N ASP A 58 -0.77 -7.23 7.19
CA ASP A 58 -0.16 -5.90 7.27
C ASP A 58 -1.26 -4.89 7.65
N LEU A 59 -1.41 -4.69 8.96
CA LEU A 59 -2.46 -3.82 9.50
C LEU A 59 -2.28 -2.34 9.09
N PRO A 60 -1.08 -1.75 9.06
CA PRO A 60 -0.89 -0.41 8.51
C PRO A 60 -1.38 -0.27 7.06
N GLN A 61 -1.04 -1.23 6.18
CA GLN A 61 -1.50 -1.20 4.79
C GLN A 61 -3.01 -1.46 4.66
N ALA A 62 -3.58 -2.38 5.45
CA ALA A 62 -5.02 -2.62 5.47
C ALA A 62 -5.80 -1.36 5.91
N ARG A 63 -5.31 -0.65 6.94
CA ARG A 63 -5.87 0.62 7.38
C ARG A 63 -5.81 1.69 6.29
N LEU A 64 -4.67 1.80 5.61
CA LEU A 64 -4.51 2.73 4.49
C LEU A 64 -5.52 2.46 3.37
N ALA A 65 -5.77 1.19 3.04
CA ALA A 65 -6.80 0.82 2.06
C ALA A 65 -8.19 1.25 2.53
N ILE A 66 -8.57 0.96 3.78
CA ILE A 66 -9.87 1.36 4.36
C ILE A 66 -10.04 2.89 4.33
N ASP A 67 -9.04 3.64 4.77
CA ASP A 67 -9.11 5.10 4.81
C ASP A 67 -9.19 5.70 3.40
N SER A 68 -8.48 5.11 2.43
CA SER A 68 -8.55 5.51 1.03
C SER A 68 -9.95 5.27 0.43
N LEU A 69 -10.53 4.10 0.67
CA LEU A 69 -11.90 3.80 0.24
C LEU A 69 -12.89 4.82 0.83
N ARG A 70 -12.80 5.08 2.14
CA ARG A 70 -13.67 6.05 2.83
C ARG A 70 -13.55 7.47 2.30
N ALA A 71 -12.35 7.88 1.88
CA ALA A 71 -12.11 9.20 1.33
C ALA A 71 -12.66 9.34 -0.11
N LEU A 72 -12.53 8.28 -0.91
CA LEU A 72 -12.90 8.31 -2.33
C LEU A 72 -14.37 8.03 -2.58
N LEU A 73 -15.03 7.20 -1.77
CA LEU A 73 -16.46 6.86 -1.96
C LEU A 73 -17.39 8.08 -2.02
N PRO A 74 -17.28 9.08 -1.12
CA PRO A 74 -18.12 10.27 -1.18
C PRO A 74 -17.99 11.05 -2.50
N VAL A 75 -16.82 11.00 -3.14
CA VAL A 75 -16.55 11.68 -4.42
C VAL A 75 -17.30 11.02 -5.57
N LEU A 76 -17.65 9.74 -5.46
CA LEU A 76 -18.35 8.98 -6.49
C LEU A 76 -19.87 8.97 -6.36
N LYS A 77 -20.44 9.56 -5.31
CA LYS A 77 -21.88 9.46 -5.00
C LYS A 77 -22.80 9.91 -6.14
N ASP A 78 -22.41 10.96 -6.85
CA ASP A 78 -23.21 11.53 -7.95
C ASP A 78 -22.67 11.15 -9.34
N GLU A 79 -21.50 10.51 -9.40
CA GLU A 79 -20.78 10.19 -10.65
C GLU A 79 -20.86 8.71 -11.03
N ALA A 80 -21.08 7.82 -10.05
CA ALA A 80 -21.19 6.37 -10.25
C ALA A 80 -22.63 5.87 -9.99
N PRO A 81 -23.02 4.70 -10.53
CA PRO A 81 -24.33 4.12 -10.23
C PRO A 81 -24.52 3.90 -8.72
N ALA A 82 -25.69 4.25 -8.20
CA ALA A 82 -25.99 4.18 -6.76
C ALA A 82 -25.77 2.79 -6.16
N GLU A 83 -26.04 1.74 -6.93
CA GLU A 83 -25.79 0.34 -6.54
C GLU A 83 -24.31 0.07 -6.30
N VAL A 84 -23.43 0.55 -7.19
CA VAL A 84 -21.98 0.41 -7.07
C VAL A 84 -21.46 1.13 -5.82
N VAL A 85 -21.95 2.35 -5.56
CA VAL A 85 -21.58 3.12 -4.37
C VAL A 85 -21.97 2.37 -3.11
N ARG A 86 -23.22 1.89 -3.02
CA ARG A 86 -23.73 1.12 -1.89
C ARG A 86 -22.94 -0.16 -1.65
N ASP A 87 -22.59 -0.87 -2.72
CA ASP A 87 -21.83 -2.12 -2.60
C ASP A 87 -20.42 -1.86 -2.03
N PHE A 88 -19.77 -0.76 -2.41
CA PHE A 88 -18.51 -0.36 -1.78
C PHE A 88 -18.67 0.13 -0.34
N GLU A 89 -19.78 0.78 0.01
CA GLU A 89 -20.06 1.14 1.41
C GLU A 89 -20.12 -0.12 2.28
N GLN A 90 -20.74 -1.18 1.77
CA GLN A 90 -20.77 -2.49 2.43
C GLN A 90 -19.38 -3.12 2.54
N VAL A 91 -18.56 -3.02 1.48
CA VAL A 91 -17.16 -3.49 1.51
C VAL A 91 -16.36 -2.78 2.60
N VAL A 92 -16.46 -1.45 2.69
CA VAL A 92 -15.77 -0.67 3.73
C VAL A 92 -16.18 -1.12 5.13
N ALA A 93 -17.49 -1.28 5.37
CA ALA A 93 -18.00 -1.74 6.67
C ALA A 93 -17.44 -3.13 7.03
N ASN A 94 -17.45 -4.07 6.08
CA ASN A 94 -16.92 -5.42 6.29
C ASN A 94 -15.42 -5.40 6.57
N MET A 95 -14.64 -4.62 5.81
CA MET A 95 -13.21 -4.47 6.03
C MET A 95 -12.89 -3.86 7.40
N GLN A 96 -13.66 -2.87 7.86
CA GLN A 96 -13.49 -2.28 9.18
C GLN A 96 -13.73 -3.29 10.31
N LEU A 97 -14.76 -4.13 10.18
CA LEU A 97 -15.03 -5.21 11.13
C LEU A 97 -13.90 -6.24 11.16
N ALA A 98 -13.44 -6.68 9.99
CA ALA A 98 -12.31 -7.60 9.86
C ALA A 98 -11.00 -7.01 10.43
N TYR A 99 -10.74 -5.73 10.17
CA TYR A 99 -9.60 -5.02 10.73
C TYR A 99 -9.66 -4.96 12.26
N ALA A 100 -10.82 -4.61 12.83
CA ALA A 100 -10.99 -4.57 14.27
C ALA A 100 -10.80 -5.93 14.94
N ALA A 101 -11.23 -7.02 14.29
CA ALA A 101 -10.94 -8.38 14.74
C ALA A 101 -9.44 -8.69 14.67
N ALA A 102 -8.79 -8.40 13.54
CA ALA A 102 -7.37 -8.66 13.34
C ALA A 102 -6.46 -7.87 14.30
N VAL A 103 -6.83 -6.65 14.68
CA VAL A 103 -6.13 -5.87 15.71
C VAL A 103 -6.19 -6.52 17.08
N LYS A 104 -7.32 -7.14 17.45
CA LYS A 104 -7.46 -7.85 18.74
C LYS A 104 -6.66 -9.15 18.79
N GLU A 105 -6.45 -9.78 17.65
CA GLU A 105 -5.66 -11.01 17.51
C GLU A 105 -4.15 -10.76 17.37
N ALA A 106 -3.74 -9.52 17.06
CA ALA A 106 -2.33 -9.19 16.94
C ALA A 106 -1.66 -9.33 18.32
N PRO A 107 -0.50 -10.01 18.43
CA PRO A 107 0.30 -9.97 19.64
C PRO A 107 0.55 -8.50 19.98
N GLN A 108 0.24 -8.10 21.22
CA GLN A 108 0.67 -6.79 21.71
C GLN A 108 2.18 -6.74 21.52
N ALA A 109 2.66 -5.82 20.68
CA ALA A 109 4.09 -5.60 20.51
C ALA A 109 4.68 -5.43 21.91
N GLU A 110 5.60 -6.32 22.28
CA GLU A 110 6.30 -6.27 23.57
C GLU A 110 6.81 -4.84 23.77
N GLU A 111 6.41 -4.21 24.88
CA GLU A 111 7.03 -2.97 25.33
C GLU A 111 8.55 -3.16 25.29
N PRO A 112 9.32 -2.19 24.77
CA PRO A 112 10.76 -2.31 24.81
C PRO A 112 11.17 -2.53 26.26
N ALA A 113 11.82 -3.66 26.52
CA ALA A 113 12.34 -3.98 27.85
C ALA A 113 13.13 -2.77 28.37
N PRO A 114 12.98 -2.40 29.65
CA PRO A 114 13.67 -1.25 30.22
C PRO A 114 15.16 -1.40 29.95
N GLU A 115 15.75 -0.41 29.27
CA GLU A 115 17.18 -0.35 28.96
C GLU A 115 17.93 -0.45 30.30
N GLU A 116 18.60 -1.58 30.54
CA GLU A 116 19.43 -1.75 31.75
C GLU A 116 20.45 -0.59 31.79
N PRO A 117 20.61 0.10 32.93
CA PRO A 117 21.51 1.22 33.01
C PRO A 117 22.93 0.71 32.69
N ARG A 118 23.51 1.25 31.62
CA ARG A 118 24.93 1.08 31.32
C ARG A 118 25.71 1.48 32.57
N PRO A 119 26.66 0.66 33.07
CA PRO A 119 27.46 1.05 34.21
C PRO A 119 28.20 2.34 33.84
N GLU A 120 27.98 3.39 34.63
CA GLU A 120 28.79 4.60 34.61
C GLU A 120 30.24 4.16 34.74
N ARG A 121 31.09 4.61 33.81
CA ARG A 121 32.53 4.39 33.92
C ARG A 121 32.96 5.12 35.18
N GLU A 122 33.33 4.35 36.21
CA GLU A 122 33.93 4.86 37.44
C GLU A 122 34.98 5.92 37.11
N ASP A 123 34.81 7.03 37.81
CA ASP A 123 35.62 8.23 37.72
C ASP A 123 37.11 7.88 37.73
N LEU A 124 37.81 8.32 36.69
CA LEU A 124 39.26 8.49 36.76
C LEU A 124 39.51 9.53 37.86
N GLU A 125 39.92 9.07 39.05
CA GLU A 125 40.43 9.96 40.10
C GLU A 125 41.58 10.79 39.51
N PRO A 126 41.57 12.13 39.67
CA PRO A 126 42.73 12.94 39.36
C PRO A 126 43.81 12.63 40.40
N VAL A 127 44.90 12.02 39.95
CA VAL A 127 46.14 11.92 40.73
C VAL A 127 46.81 13.29 40.75
N ASP A 128 46.37 14.14 41.66
CA ASP A 128 47.14 15.31 42.08
C ASP A 128 47.34 15.23 43.59
N ASP A 129 48.57 14.99 44.03
CA ASP A 129 49.18 15.91 44.98
C ASP A 129 50.70 15.74 45.06
N GLU A 130 51.33 16.91 44.93
CA GLU A 130 52.73 17.23 45.12
C GLU A 130 53.25 16.88 46.52
N GLU A 131 54.55 16.58 46.58
CA GLU A 131 55.48 17.09 47.59
C GLU A 131 55.33 16.60 49.05
N LEU A 132 56.12 15.58 49.40
CA LEU A 132 56.78 15.53 50.71
C LEU A 132 58.30 15.47 50.50
N GLY A 133 58.93 16.63 50.64
CA GLY A 133 60.38 16.79 50.65
C GLY A 133 61.04 16.39 51.98
N GLY A 134 62.38 16.29 51.90
CA GLY A 134 63.32 16.34 53.02
C GLY A 134 63.52 15.02 53.77
N GLY A 135 64.73 14.55 54.04
CA GLY A 135 66.08 15.10 53.94
C GLY A 135 67.01 14.26 54.83
N GLY A 136 68.33 14.44 54.70
CA GLY A 136 69.35 13.94 55.64
C GLY A 136 70.32 12.95 55.04
#